data_AF-A0A930A7Q8-F1
#
_entry.id   AF-A0A930A7Q8-F1
#
_cell.length_a   1.000
_cell.length_b   1.000
_cell.length_c   1.000
_cell.angle_alpha   90.00
_cell.angle_beta   90.00
_cell.angle_gamma   90.00
#
_symmetry.space_group_name_H-M   'P 1'
#
loop_
_entity.id
_entity.type
_entity.pdbx_description
1 polymer ?
#
loop_
_entity_poly.entity_id
_entity_poly.type
_entity_poly.pdbx_seq_one_letter_code
_entity_poly.pdbx_strand_id
1 'polypeptide(L)'
;MEGLELICFKIIASVGEARNSLLNAYRHAKRKNVEEAKKCMQEAEEFFNKAHQAHAELITQEANGENISVNLLLVHAEDQLM
;
A
#
# COMPACT_ATOMS: atom_id res chain seq x y z
N MET A 1 14.43 -9.09 -9.06
CA MET A 1 13.02 -9.36 -8.74
C MET A 1 12.22 -9.04 -9.99
N GLU A 2 11.42 -9.99 -10.46
CA GLU A 2 10.67 -9.86 -11.71
C GLU A 2 9.20 -10.29 -11.48
N GLY A 3 8.28 -9.76 -12.28
CA GLY A 3 6.86 -10.15 -12.27
C GLY A 3 6.16 -9.97 -10.92
N LEU A 4 5.48 -11.02 -10.47
CA LEU A 4 4.63 -11.04 -9.27
C LEU A 4 5.35 -10.56 -8.00
N GLU A 5 6.61 -10.96 -7.80
CA GLU A 5 7.39 -10.56 -6.61
C GLU A 5 7.56 -9.04 -6.53
N LEU A 6 7.85 -8.40 -7.67
CA LEU A 6 8.04 -6.95 -7.72
C LEU A 6 6.74 -6.22 -7.38
N ILE A 7 5.61 -6.71 -7.87
CA ILE A 7 4.29 -6.14 -7.55
C ILE A 7 3.98 -6.32 -6.05
N CYS A 8 4.24 -7.50 -5.49
CA CYS A 8 4.06 -7.76 -4.05
C CYS A 8 4.91 -6.80 -3.21
N PHE A 9 6.19 -6.61 -3.55
CA PHE A 9 7.06 -5.66 -2.83
C PHE A 9 6.60 -4.21 -2.99
N LYS A 10 6.07 -3.82 -4.16
CA LYS A 10 5.47 -2.50 -4.38
C LYS A 10 4.26 -2.27 -3.46
N ILE A 11 3.39 -3.27 -3.31
CA ILE A 11 2.26 -3.22 -2.36
C ILE A 11 2.77 -3.06 -0.93
N ILE A 12 3.64 -3.97 -0.47
CA ILE A 12 4.16 -3.99 0.90
C ILE A 12 4.85 -2.65 1.24
N ALA A 13 5.70 -2.14 0.36
CA ALA A 13 6.42 -0.89 0.57
C ALA A 13 5.45 0.30 0.66
N SER A 14 4.53 0.41 -0.29
CA SER A 14 3.56 1.53 -0.35
C SER A 14 2.63 1.55 0.86
N VAL A 15 2.14 0.38 1.29
CA VAL A 15 1.35 0.25 2.53
C VAL A 15 2.19 0.63 3.75
N GLY A 16 3.45 0.19 3.80
CA GLY A 16 4.38 0.54 4.87
C GLY A 16 4.56 2.07 5.01
N GLU A 17 4.73 2.76 3.88
CA GLU A 17 4.83 4.23 3.83
C GLU A 17 3.51 4.91 4.24
N ALA A 18 2.37 4.38 3.79
CA ALA A 18 1.05 4.87 4.20
C ALA A 18 0.86 4.76 5.72
N ARG A 19 1.15 3.59 6.31
CA ARG A 19 1.05 3.36 7.76
C ARG A 19 2.00 4.26 8.56
N ASN A 20 3.23 4.44 8.09
CA ASN A 20 4.17 5.36 8.73
C ASN A 20 3.65 6.81 8.72
N SER A 21 3.08 7.24 7.59
CA SER A 21 2.48 8.57 7.43
C SER A 21 1.28 8.75 8.36
N LEU A 22 0.40 7.75 8.49
CA LEU A 22 -0.70 7.76 9.46
C LEU A 22 -0.21 7.83 10.92
N LEU A 23 0.86 7.11 11.26
CA LEU A 23 1.45 7.17 12.59
C LEU A 23 2.01 8.56 12.89
N ASN A 24 2.61 9.22 11.90
CA ASN A 24 3.07 10.61 12.03
C ASN A 24 1.89 11.57 12.16
N ALA A 25 0.83 11.40 11.36
CA ALA A 25 -0.40 12.18 11.47
C ALA A 25 -0.97 12.11 12.90
N TYR A 26 -1.05 10.90 13.48
CA TYR A 26 -1.47 10.69 14.87
C TYR A 26 -0.59 11.45 15.87
N ARG A 27 0.75 11.38 15.72
CA ARG A 27 1.70 12.11 16.58
C ARG A 27 1.52 13.62 16.48
N HIS A 28 1.33 14.17 15.27
CA HIS A 28 1.06 15.58 15.06
C HIS A 28 -0.27 16.02 15.66
N ALA A 29 -1.34 15.23 15.47
CA ALA A 29 -2.66 15.48 16.06
C ALA A 29 -2.60 15.51 17.59
N LYS A 30 -1.87 14.57 18.22
CA LYS A 30 -1.67 14.54 19.68
C LYS A 30 -0.99 15.82 20.21
N ARG A 31 -0.17 16.48 19.41
CA ARG A 31 0.50 17.76 19.73
C ARG A 31 -0.34 18.98 19.36
N LYS A 32 -1.59 18.80 18.90
CA LYS A 32 -2.48 19.84 18.34
C LYS A 32 -1.93 20.52 17.07
N ASN A 33 -0.98 19.88 16.39
CA ASN A 33 -0.44 20.35 15.11
C ASN A 33 -1.34 19.86 13.96
N VAL A 34 -2.54 20.43 13.87
CA VAL A 34 -3.61 19.93 12.98
C VAL A 34 -3.22 19.97 11.50
N GLU A 35 -2.57 21.05 11.06
CA GLU A 35 -2.21 21.20 9.64
C GLU A 35 -1.16 20.18 9.19
N GLU A 36 -0.14 19.91 10.01
CA GLU A 36 0.83 18.85 9.73
C GLU A 36 0.20 17.46 9.79
N ALA A 37 -0.76 17.24 10.70
CA ALA A 37 -1.50 15.98 10.74
C ALA A 37 -2.27 15.75 9.43
N LYS A 38 -2.94 16.77 8.89
CA LYS A 38 -3.66 16.68 7.61
C LYS A 38 -2.72 16.39 6.43
N LYS A 39 -1.54 17.03 6.39
CA LYS A 39 -0.54 16.73 5.35
C LYS A 39 -0.11 15.27 5.38
N CYS A 40 0.22 14.74 6.55
CA CYS A 40 0.58 13.33 6.68
C CYS A 40 -0.58 12.39 6.34
N MET A 41 -1.84 12.78 6.56
CA MET A 41 -3.01 12.01 6.11
C MET A 41 -3.13 12.00 4.59
N GLN A 42 -2.91 13.13 3.92
CA GLN A 42 -2.89 13.21 2.45
C GLN A 42 -1.76 12.35 1.86
N GLU A 43 -0.56 12.44 2.43
CA GLU A 43 0.58 11.58 2.04
C GLU A 43 0.24 10.10 2.21
N ALA A 44 -0.38 9.73 3.33
CA ALA A 44 -0.81 8.36 3.56
C ALA A 44 -1.80 7.87 2.50
N GLU A 45 -2.78 8.71 2.12
CA GLU A 45 -3.75 8.42 1.08
C GLU A 45 -3.08 8.22 -0.29
N GLU A 46 -2.10 9.06 -0.65
CA GLU A 46 -1.33 8.90 -1.88
C GLU A 46 -0.58 7.56 -1.94
N PHE A 47 0.10 7.18 -0.85
CA PHE A 47 0.80 5.89 -0.78
C PHE A 47 -0.16 4.70 -0.80
N PHE A 48 -1.29 4.81 -0.11
CA PHE A 48 -2.31 3.76 -0.11
C PHE A 48 -2.91 3.57 -1.50
N ASN A 49 -3.18 4.66 -2.23
CA ASN A 49 -3.65 4.61 -3.61
C ASN A 49 -2.62 3.95 -4.55
N LYS A 50 -1.31 4.18 -4.35
CA LYS A 50 -0.27 3.47 -5.11
C LYS A 50 -0.28 1.97 -4.86
N ALA A 51 -0.51 1.55 -3.62
CA ALA A 51 -0.65 0.15 -3.27
C ALA A 51 -1.88 -0.48 -3.93
N HIS A 52 -3.03 0.20 -3.86
CA HIS A 52 -4.26 -0.24 -4.52
C HIS A 52 -4.13 -0.31 -6.04
N GLN A 53 -3.38 0.60 -6.66
CA GLN A 53 -3.11 0.53 -8.09
C GLN A 53 -2.31 -0.73 -8.46
N ALA A 54 -1.29 -1.07 -7.67
CA ALA A 54 -0.51 -2.30 -7.87
C ALA A 54 -1.36 -3.57 -7.67
N HIS A 55 -2.27 -3.57 -6.70
CA HIS A 55 -3.25 -4.64 -6.52
C HIS A 55 -4.23 -4.75 -7.71
N ALA A 56 -4.74 -3.62 -8.21
CA ALA A 56 -5.62 -3.58 -9.37
C ALA A 56 -4.92 -4.09 -10.65
N GLU A 57 -3.60 -3.88 -10.78
CA GLU A 57 -2.78 -4.48 -11.84
C GLU A 57 -2.84 -6.02 -11.78
N LEU A 58 -2.75 -6.64 -10.59
CA LEU A 58 -2.88 -8.10 -10.42
C LEU A 58 -4.27 -8.60 -10.80
N ILE A 59 -5.34 -7.95 -10.32
CA ILE A 59 -6.71 -8.31 -10.69
C ILE A 59 -6.89 -8.24 -12.21
N THR A 60 -6.35 -7.20 -12.85
CA THR A 60 -6.47 -7.01 -14.30
C THR A 60 -5.71 -8.10 -15.07
N GLN A 61 -4.51 -8.48 -14.62
CA GLN A 61 -3.74 -9.59 -15.21
C GLN A 61 -4.51 -10.92 -15.10
N GLU A 62 -5.03 -11.25 -13.91
CA GLU A 62 -5.83 -12.46 -13.71
C GLU A 62 -7.10 -12.46 -14.58
N ALA A 63 -7.80 -11.33 -14.67
CA ALA A 63 -8.99 -11.17 -15.51
C ALA A 63 -8.70 -11.31 -17.02
N ASN A 64 -7.47 -10.97 -17.45
CA ASN A 64 -7.01 -11.17 -18.83
C ASN A 64 -6.57 -12.62 -19.11
N GLY A 65 -6.67 -13.51 -18.14
CA GLY A 65 -6.34 -14.94 -18.27
C GLY A 65 -4.89 -15.28 -17.95
N GLU A 66 -4.12 -14.36 -17.37
CA GLU A 66 -2.80 -14.69 -16.83
C GLU A 66 -2.95 -15.55 -15.57
N ASN A 67 -2.14 -16.61 -15.47
CA ASN A 67 -2.17 -17.47 -14.29
C ASN A 67 -1.33 -16.85 -13.16
N ILE A 68 -2.00 -16.23 -12.19
CA ILE A 68 -1.34 -15.72 -11.00
C ILE A 68 -1.26 -16.84 -9.96
N SER A 69 -0.04 -17.31 -9.70
CA SER A 69 0.20 -18.32 -8.67
C SER A 69 0.13 -17.72 -7.28
N VAL A 70 -0.88 -18.11 -6.51
CA VAL A 70 -1.00 -17.73 -5.10
C VAL A 70 0.13 -18.37 -4.31
N ASN A 71 0.93 -17.53 -3.64
CA ASN A 71 2.03 -17.94 -2.79
C ASN A 71 2.02 -17.11 -1.49
N LEU A 72 2.89 -17.48 -0.53
CA LEU A 72 2.94 -16.83 0.77
C LEU A 72 3.26 -15.33 0.68
N LEU A 73 4.08 -14.92 -0.30
CA LEU A 73 4.45 -13.52 -0.49
C LEU A 73 3.25 -12.69 -0.98
N LEU A 74 2.46 -13.22 -1.92
CA LEU A 74 1.23 -12.56 -2.39
C LEU A 74 0.22 -12.46 -1.26
N VAL A 75 -0.04 -13.56 -0.54
CA VAL A 75 -0.95 -13.54 0.62
C VAL A 75 -0.49 -12.51 1.65
N HIS A 76 0.81 -12.45 1.95
CA HIS A 76 1.35 -11.44 2.86
C HIS A 76 1.14 -10.00 2.33
N ALA A 77 1.40 -9.75 1.05
CA ALA A 77 1.21 -8.43 0.45
C ALA A 77 -0.25 -7.96 0.54
N GLU A 78 -1.19 -8.85 0.22
CA GLU A 78 -2.63 -8.58 0.30
C GLU A 78 -3.11 -8.40 1.75
N ASP A 79 -2.62 -9.21 2.69
CA ASP A 79 -2.89 -9.04 4.13
C ASP A 79 -2.38 -7.69 4.66
N GLN A 80 -1.26 -7.19 4.12
CA GLN A 80 -0.78 -5.87 4.48
C GLN A 80 -1.68 -4.78 3.87
N LEU A 81 -2.17 -4.94 2.64
CA LEU A 81 -2.99 -3.93 1.96
C LEU A 81 -4.32 -3.67 2.64
N MET A 82 -4.92 -4.70 3.23
CA MET A 82 -6.17 -4.63 4.00
C MET A 82 -5.99 -3.90 5.34
#